data_AF-A0A8X8ALY7-F1
#
_entry.id   AF-A0A8X8ALY7-F1
#
_cell.length_a   1.000
_cell.length_b   1.000
_cell.length_c   1.000
_cell.angle_alpha   90.00
_cell.angle_beta   90.00
_cell.angle_gamma   90.00
#
_symmetry.space_group_name_H-M   'P 1'
#
loop_
_entity.id
_entity.type
_entity.pdbx_description
1 polymer ?
#
loop_
_entity_poly.entity_id
_entity_poly.type
_entity_poly.pdbx_seq_one_letter_code
_entity_poly.pdbx_strand_id
1 'polypeptide(L)'
;MVALSEKMERTVYNLLRTRESLMRNCKKFQIPSDWMLDNGIISKIKFGSVKLAKKYMKRVATEIQSKAAALEKDPALDYMLLQGVRFAFRIHQFAGGFDAETMHAFEELRNLAHLLNKK
;
A
#
# COMPACT_ATOMS: atom_id res chain seq x y z
N MET A 1 5.98 -9.61 -1.06
CA MET A 1 5.30 -8.33 -0.73
C MET A 1 4.04 -8.14 -1.57
N VAL A 2 4.16 -8.02 -2.90
CA VAL A 2 3.04 -7.76 -3.82
C VAL A 2 1.92 -8.82 -3.75
N ALA A 3 2.24 -10.10 -3.90
CA ALA A 3 1.24 -11.18 -3.87
C ALA A 3 0.45 -11.24 -2.55
N LEU A 4 1.12 -10.94 -1.42
CA LEU A 4 0.45 -10.88 -0.12
C LEU A 4 -0.51 -9.68 -0.05
N SER A 5 -0.07 -8.49 -0.47
CA SER A 5 -0.94 -7.31 -0.51
C SER A 5 -2.14 -7.50 -1.44
N GLU A 6 -1.95 -8.15 -2.58
CA GLU A 6 -3.02 -8.45 -3.54
C GLU A 6 -4.04 -9.45 -2.98
N LYS A 7 -3.57 -10.49 -2.29
CA LYS A 7 -4.45 -11.45 -1.64
C LYS A 7 -5.24 -10.77 -0.52
N MET A 8 -4.57 -9.97 0.31
CA MET A 8 -5.18 -9.22 1.40
C MET A 8 -6.26 -8.24 0.88
N GLU A 9 -5.95 -7.43 -0.12
CA GLU A 9 -6.88 -6.47 -0.72
C GLU A 9 -8.13 -7.18 -1.30
N ARG A 10 -7.94 -8.27 -2.05
CA ARG A 10 -9.05 -9.07 -2.58
C ARG A 10 -9.93 -9.66 -1.48
N THR A 11 -9.32 -10.18 -0.42
CA THR A 11 -10.06 -10.73 0.74
C THR A 11 -10.87 -9.65 1.43
N VAL A 12 -10.28 -8.47 1.69
CA VAL A 12 -10.98 -7.33 2.31
C VAL A 12 -12.15 -6.87 1.44
N TYR A 13 -11.93 -6.72 0.13
CA TYR A 13 -12.98 -6.32 -0.81
C TYR A 13 -14.14 -7.33 -0.83
N ASN A 14 -13.83 -8.64 -0.93
CA ASN A 14 -14.85 -9.68 -0.93
C ASN A 14 -15.62 -9.73 0.39
N LEU A 15 -14.95 -9.56 1.53
CA LEU A 15 -15.59 -9.52 2.84
C LEU A 15 -16.59 -8.36 2.91
N LEU A 16 -16.17 -7.15 2.52
CA LEU A 16 -17.02 -5.95 2.51
C LEU A 16 -18.25 -6.15 1.63
N ARG A 17 -18.06 -6.59 0.40
CA ARG A 17 -19.14 -6.82 -0.57
C ARG A 17 -20.16 -7.86 -0.07
N THR A 18 -19.68 -8.98 0.47
CA THR A 18 -20.56 -10.02 1.02
C THR A 18 -21.31 -9.52 2.24
N ARG A 19 -20.62 -8.84 3.16
CA ARG A 19 -21.24 -8.23 4.36
C ARG A 19 -22.34 -7.26 3.99
N GLU A 20 -22.08 -6.32 3.09
CA GLU A 20 -23.07 -5.32 2.66
C GLU A 20 -24.32 -5.99 2.06
N SER A 21 -24.13 -7.02 1.25
CA SER A 21 -25.24 -7.78 0.68
C SER A 21 -26.08 -8.49 1.75
N LEU A 22 -25.42 -9.15 2.70
CA LEU A 22 -26.09 -9.85 3.79
C LEU A 22 -26.81 -8.87 4.72
N MET A 23 -26.16 -7.77 5.12
CA MET A 23 -26.78 -6.74 5.97
C MET A 23 -28.04 -6.16 5.34
N ARG A 24 -28.06 -5.91 4.02
CA ARG A 24 -29.27 -5.48 3.30
C ARG A 24 -30.41 -6.49 3.41
N ASN A 25 -30.10 -7.78 3.33
CA ASN A 25 -31.09 -8.84 3.47
C ASN A 25 -31.58 -8.95 4.92
N CYS A 26 -30.68 -8.95 5.91
CA CYS A 26 -31.03 -8.94 7.33
C CYS A 26 -31.98 -7.79 7.67
N LYS A 27 -31.70 -6.58 7.17
CA LYS A 27 -32.54 -5.40 7.39
C LYS A 27 -33.97 -5.58 6.86
N LYS A 28 -34.16 -6.25 5.72
CA LYS A 28 -35.50 -6.54 5.16
C LYS A 28 -36.34 -7.43 6.08
N PHE A 29 -35.69 -8.36 6.77
CA PHE A 29 -36.33 -9.31 7.69
C PHE A 29 -36.26 -8.85 9.16
N GLN A 30 -35.88 -7.60 9.42
CA GLN A 30 -35.71 -7.05 10.78
C GLN A 30 -34.74 -7.86 11.66
N ILE A 31 -33.77 -8.55 11.03
CA ILE A 31 -32.73 -9.29 11.73
C ILE A 31 -31.64 -8.29 12.15
N PRO A 32 -31.23 -8.25 13.43
CA PRO A 32 -30.13 -7.43 13.89
C PRO A 32 -28.86 -7.73 13.10
N SER A 33 -28.11 -6.70 12.69
CA SER A 33 -26.90 -6.85 11.87
C SER A 33 -25.64 -6.21 12.47
N ASP A 34 -25.73 -5.61 13.66
CA ASP A 34 -24.59 -4.89 14.27
C ASP A 34 -23.42 -5.82 14.59
N TRP A 35 -23.70 -7.08 14.89
CA TRP A 35 -22.68 -8.13 15.08
C TRP A 35 -21.85 -8.42 13.82
N MET A 36 -22.28 -7.95 12.64
CA MET A 36 -21.55 -8.10 11.37
C MET A 36 -20.51 -7.00 11.14
N LEU A 37 -20.48 -5.95 11.97
CA LEU A 37 -19.51 -4.87 11.85
C LEU A 37 -18.09 -5.39 12.14
N ASP A 38 -17.08 -4.88 11.42
CA ASP A 38 -15.72 -5.41 11.48
C ASP A 38 -14.91 -4.90 12.68
N ASN A 39 -15.52 -4.19 13.63
CA ASN A 39 -14.88 -3.62 14.83
C ASN A 39 -13.55 -2.88 14.53
N GLY A 40 -13.45 -2.27 13.35
CA GLY A 40 -12.26 -1.55 12.88
C GLY A 40 -11.08 -2.44 12.47
N ILE A 41 -11.26 -3.75 12.33
CA ILE A 41 -10.21 -4.68 11.86
C ILE A 41 -9.72 -4.25 10.47
N ILE A 42 -10.62 -3.85 9.56
CA ILE A 42 -10.23 -3.40 8.21
C ILE A 42 -9.36 -2.14 8.29
N SER A 43 -9.72 -1.19 9.16
CA SER A 43 -8.92 0.01 9.40
C SER A 43 -7.52 -0.32 9.92
N LYS A 44 -7.39 -1.29 10.83
CA LYS A 44 -6.09 -1.78 11.32
C LYS A 44 -5.25 -2.42 10.21
N ILE A 45 -5.88 -3.20 9.32
CA ILE A 45 -5.20 -3.79 8.15
C ILE A 45 -4.68 -2.70 7.21
N LYS A 46 -5.50 -1.69 6.89
CA LYS A 46 -5.10 -0.54 6.08
C LYS A 46 -3.92 0.20 6.70
N PHE A 47 -4.02 0.51 7.99
CA PHE A 47 -2.95 1.18 8.74
C PHE A 47 -1.64 0.38 8.73
N GLY A 48 -1.70 -0.92 9.00
CA GLY A 48 -0.52 -1.80 8.94
C GLY A 48 0.11 -1.84 7.55
N SER A 49 -0.72 -1.82 6.51
CA SER A 49 -0.27 -1.80 5.11
C SER A 49 0.48 -0.51 4.77
N VAL A 50 -0.04 0.65 5.18
CA VAL A 50 0.61 1.96 5.01
C VAL A 50 1.96 2.00 5.74
N LYS A 51 2.01 1.53 6.99
CA LYS A 51 3.26 1.45 7.76
C LYS A 51 4.31 0.56 7.10
N LEU A 52 3.88 -0.55 6.49
CA LEU A 52 4.74 -1.44 5.74
C LEU A 52 5.24 -0.79 4.44
N ALA A 53 4.35 -0.12 3.70
CA ALA A 53 4.71 0.65 2.50
C ALA A 53 5.78 1.69 2.81
N LYS A 54 5.59 2.49 3.87
CA LYS A 54 6.58 3.45 4.33
C LYS A 54 7.95 2.83 4.60
N LYS A 55 8.01 1.73 5.35
CA LYS A 55 9.27 1.02 5.63
C LYS A 55 9.94 0.53 4.35
N TYR A 56 9.14 -0.03 3.43
CA TYR A 56 9.65 -0.51 2.15
C TYR A 56 10.19 0.64 1.29
N MET A 57 9.46 1.74 1.20
CA MET A 57 9.86 2.93 0.45
C MET A 57 11.18 3.51 0.95
N LYS A 58 11.31 3.70 2.27
CA LYS A 58 12.56 4.15 2.89
C LYS A 58 13.72 3.21 2.59
N ARG A 59 13.50 1.89 2.66
CA ARG A 59 14.53 0.89 2.34
C ARG A 59 14.98 0.97 0.87
N VAL A 60 14.05 1.10 -0.07
CA VAL A 60 14.37 1.26 -1.49
C VAL A 60 15.16 2.56 -1.73
N ALA A 61 14.75 3.67 -1.10
CA ALA A 61 15.45 4.94 -1.21
C ALA A 61 16.90 4.85 -0.70
N THR A 62 17.13 4.23 0.46
CA THR A 62 18.47 4.03 1.02
C THR A 62 19.36 3.17 0.11
N GLU A 63 18.83 2.08 -0.45
CA GLU A 63 19.57 1.18 -1.35
C GLU A 63 19.95 1.87 -2.67
N ILE A 64 19.05 2.69 -3.22
CA ILE A 64 19.34 3.47 -4.43
C ILE A 64 20.42 4.52 -4.15
N GLN A 65 20.34 5.23 -3.02
CA GLN A 65 21.32 6.26 -2.67
C GLN A 65 22.72 5.67 -2.43
N SER A 66 22.81 4.52 -1.74
CA SER A 66 24.10 3.86 -1.47
C SER A 66 24.79 3.39 -2.75
N LYS A 67 24.04 2.79 -3.68
CA LYS A 67 24.59 2.30 -4.96
C LYS A 67 24.83 3.41 -5.98
N ALA A 68 23.99 4.45 -6.02
CA ALA A 68 24.21 5.61 -6.89
C ALA A 68 25.49 6.38 -6.54
N ALA A 69 25.91 6.37 -5.26
CA ALA A 69 27.18 6.92 -4.82
C ALA A 69 28.40 6.10 -5.30
N ALA A 70 28.21 4.81 -5.56
CA ALA A 70 29.26 3.91 -6.06
C ALA A 70 29.47 3.99 -7.59
N LEU A 71 28.82 4.92 -8.28
CA LEU A 71 28.93 5.16 -9.73
C LEU A 71 28.56 3.97 -10.63
N GLU A 72 27.81 2.99 -10.12
CA GLU A 72 27.33 1.86 -10.92
C GLU A 72 25.93 2.15 -11.49
N LYS A 73 25.84 2.27 -12.83
CA LYS A 73 24.56 2.34 -13.54
C LYS A 73 24.01 0.92 -13.69
N ASP A 74 23.35 0.43 -12.65
CA ASP A 74 22.78 -0.91 -12.58
C ASP A 74 21.28 -0.90 -12.96
N PRO A 75 20.86 -1.54 -14.06
CA PRO A 75 19.45 -1.68 -14.45
C PRO A 75 18.55 -2.29 -13.36
N ALA A 76 19.11 -3.05 -12.42
CA ALA A 76 18.36 -3.58 -11.29
C ALA A 76 17.87 -2.48 -10.34
N LEU A 77 18.55 -1.33 -10.27
CA LEU A 77 18.12 -0.18 -9.46
C LEU A 77 16.86 0.46 -10.01
N ASP A 78 16.77 0.61 -11.33
CA ASP A 78 15.57 1.13 -12.00
C ASP A 78 14.37 0.21 -11.79
N TYR A 79 14.61 -1.11 -11.88
CA TYR A 79 13.57 -2.10 -11.58
C TYR A 79 13.14 -2.04 -10.10
N MET A 80 14.09 -1.91 -9.17
CA MET A 80 13.79 -1.78 -7.74
C MET A 80 12.96 -0.53 -7.45
N LEU A 81 13.31 0.60 -8.04
CA LEU A 81 12.57 1.85 -7.93
C LEU A 81 11.14 1.69 -8.47
N LEU A 82 10.99 1.11 -9.67
CA LEU A 82 9.70 0.88 -10.29
C LEU A 82 8.79 -0.01 -9.41
N GLN A 83 9.35 -1.08 -8.83
CA GLN A 83 8.61 -1.93 -7.90
C GLN A 83 8.27 -1.19 -6.59
N GLY A 84 9.20 -0.36 -6.10
CA GLY A 84 9.02 0.63 -5.03
C GLY A 84 7.75 1.46 -5.20
N VAL A 85 7.70 2.18 -6.31
CA VAL A 85 6.61 3.10 -6.66
C VAL A 85 5.29 2.34 -6.91
N ARG A 86 5.32 1.22 -7.64
CA ARG A 86 4.11 0.42 -7.91
C ARG A 86 3.49 -0.10 -6.61
N PHE A 87 4.31 -0.63 -5.71
CA PHE A 87 3.84 -1.10 -4.41
C PHE A 87 3.24 0.04 -3.59
N ALA A 88 3.94 1.18 -3.49
CA ALA A 88 3.46 2.35 -2.77
C ALA A 88 2.11 2.84 -3.31
N PHE A 89 1.99 3.00 -4.63
CA PHE A 89 0.75 3.45 -5.25
C PHE A 89 -0.41 2.50 -4.98
N ARG A 90 -0.18 1.19 -5.04
CA ARG A 90 -1.22 0.20 -4.71
C ARG A 90 -1.72 0.34 -3.27
N ILE A 91 -0.81 0.48 -2.32
CA ILE A 91 -1.19 0.64 -0.92
C ILE A 91 -1.89 1.98 -0.66
N HIS A 92 -1.48 3.05 -1.34
CA HIS A 92 -2.17 4.35 -1.30
C HIS A 92 -3.64 4.20 -1.72
N GLN A 93 -3.91 3.54 -2.87
CA GLN A 93 -5.27 3.30 -3.35
C GLN A 93 -6.07 2.42 -2.38
N PHE A 94 -5.46 1.36 -1.85
CA PHE A 94 -6.11 0.45 -0.90
C PHE A 94 -6.47 1.14 0.43
N ALA A 95 -5.55 1.92 0.99
CA ALA A 95 -5.74 2.58 2.27
C ALA A 95 -6.64 3.83 2.16
N GLY A 96 -6.76 4.41 0.97
CA GLY A 96 -7.48 5.67 0.74
C GLY A 96 -6.62 6.89 1.03
N GLY A 97 -5.30 6.79 0.85
CA GLY A 97 -4.35 7.87 1.11
C GLY A 97 -3.21 7.47 2.04
N PHE A 98 -2.27 8.40 2.20
CA PHE A 98 -1.15 8.32 3.12
C PHE A 98 -1.24 9.40 4.20
N ASP A 99 -0.67 9.11 5.37
CA ASP A 99 -0.38 10.15 6.35
C ASP A 99 0.81 11.00 5.88
N ALA A 100 1.02 12.15 6.52
CA ALA A 100 2.06 13.11 6.13
C ALA A 100 3.45 12.46 6.07
N GLU A 101 3.79 11.60 7.03
CA GLU A 101 5.11 10.98 7.09
C GLU A 101 5.31 9.91 6.00
N THR A 102 4.27 9.15 5.66
CA THR A 102 4.32 8.17 4.57
C THR A 102 4.33 8.87 3.21
N MET A 103 3.61 9.99 3.08
CA MET A 103 3.62 10.80 1.87
C MET A 103 5.02 11.37 1.60
N HIS A 104 5.70 11.87 2.64
CA HIS A 104 7.09 12.33 2.52
C HIS A 104 8.02 11.23 1.97
N ALA A 105 7.92 10.00 2.50
CA ALA A 105 8.71 8.87 2.02
C ALA A 105 8.40 8.50 0.55
N PHE A 106 7.16 8.71 0.10
CA PHE A 106 6.78 8.53 -1.30
C PHE A 106 7.37 9.62 -2.21
N GLU A 107 7.39 10.87 -1.76
CA GLU A 107 7.98 11.99 -2.48
C GLU A 107 9.49 11.85 -2.63
N GLU A 108 10.19 11.34 -1.61
CA GLU A 108 11.62 11.00 -1.68
C GLU A 108 11.90 10.00 -2.81
N LEU A 109 11.12 8.91 -2.90
CA LEU A 109 11.22 7.93 -3.98
C LEU A 109 10.99 8.57 -5.36
N ARG A 110 9.98 9.44 -5.48
CA ARG A 110 9.70 10.17 -6.72
C ARG A 110 10.87 11.06 -7.12
N ASN A 111 11.47 11.77 -6.17
CA ASN A 111 12.61 12.64 -6.43
C ASN A 111 13.85 11.83 -6.88
N LEU A 112 14.09 10.66 -6.28
CA LEU A 112 15.14 9.74 -6.73
C LEU A 112 14.88 9.24 -8.16
N ALA A 113 13.63 8.96 -8.53
CA ALA A 113 13.27 8.59 -9.90
C ALA A 113 13.59 9.68 -10.92
N HIS A 114 13.37 10.95 -10.58
CA HIS A 114 13.75 12.06 -11.45
C HIS A 114 15.26 12.23 -11.57
N LEU A 115 16.02 11.93 -10.52
CA LEU A 115 17.47 12.06 -10.51
C LEU A 115 18.15 10.96 -11.34
N LEU A 116 17.64 9.73 -11.28
CA LEU A 116 18.12 8.62 -12.12
C LEU A 116 17.85 8.84 -13.62
N ASN A 117 16.69 9.41 -13.97
CA ASN A 117 16.34 9.68 -15.37
C ASN A 117 17.09 10.88 -16.01
N LYS A 118 17.74 11.73 -15.20
CA LYS A 118 18.53 12.87 -15.70
C LYS A 118 20.00 12.55 -15.98
N LYS A 119 20.46 11.34 -15.64
CA LYS A 119 21.84 10.83 -15.85
C LYS A 119 21.89 9.78 -16.96
#